data_AF-A0A968J7G9-F1
#
_entry.id   AF-A0A968J7G9-F1
#
_cell.length_a   1.000
_cell.length_b   1.000
_cell.length_c   1.000
_cell.angle_alpha   90.00
_cell.angle_beta   90.00
_cell.angle_gamma   90.00
#
_symmetry.space_group_name_H-M   'P 1'
#
loop_
_entity.id
_entity.type
_entity.pdbx_description
1 polymer ?
#
loop_
_entity_poly.entity_id
_entity_poly.type
_entity_poly.pdbx_seq_one_letter_code
_entity_poly.pdbx_strand_id
1 'polypeptide(L)'
;MLLISYDISNTRLRSKLSKELQKHGRRIQYSVFEIDNNNIVLKNIKEVISQKYAKKLKKTDSIIIIPVNEVNKDSIIRYGQSVQELDRFLII
;
A
#
# COMPACT_ATOMS: atom_id res chain seq x y z
N MET A 1 -9.80 -5.06 2.48
CA MET A 1 -8.67 -4.12 2.34
C MET A 1 -7.36 -4.81 1.92
N LEU A 2 -6.40 -4.08 1.35
CA LEU A 2 -5.00 -4.51 1.17
C LEU A 2 -4.04 -3.54 1.88
N LEU A 3 -3.09 -4.07 2.64
CA LEU A 3 -1.87 -3.36 3.02
C LEU A 3 -0.75 -3.73 2.05
N ILE A 4 -0.07 -2.73 1.52
CA ILE A 4 0.99 -2.92 0.52
C ILE A 4 2.24 -2.28 1.06
N SER A 5 3.25 -3.11 1.34
CA SER A 5 4.58 -2.67 1.74
C SER A 5 5.56 -2.88 0.60
N TYR A 6 6.57 -2.03 0.49
CA TYR A 6 7.64 -2.24 -0.47
C TYR A 6 9.00 -1.83 0.08
N ASP A 7 10.04 -2.48 -0.42
CA ASP A 7 11.43 -2.03 -0.29
C ASP A 7 12.06 -2.03 -1.67
N ILE A 8 12.30 -0.85 -2.23
CA ILE A 8 12.74 -0.68 -3.62
C ILE A 8 13.87 0.33 -3.67
N SER A 9 15.04 -0.17 -4.05
CA SER A 9 16.28 0.61 -4.19
C SER A 9 16.20 1.64 -5.32
N ASN A 10 15.58 1.27 -6.46
CA ASN A 10 15.45 2.17 -7.60
C ASN A 10 14.42 3.29 -7.33
N THR A 11 14.93 4.51 -7.09
CA THR A 11 14.09 5.69 -6.81
C THR A 11 13.04 5.97 -7.88
N ARG A 12 13.35 5.79 -9.18
CA ARG A 12 12.37 6.04 -10.25
C ARG A 12 11.23 5.02 -10.23
N LEU A 13 11.55 3.73 -10.02
CA LEU A 13 10.55 2.67 -9.90
C LEU A 13 9.69 2.86 -8.65
N ARG A 14 10.32 3.11 -7.50
CA ARG A 14 9.66 3.39 -6.22
C ARG A 14 8.68 4.56 -6.34
N SER A 15 9.11 5.69 -6.91
CA SER A 15 8.27 6.87 -7.09
C SER A 15 7.08 6.59 -8.02
N LYS A 16 7.28 5.79 -9.08
CA LYS A 16 6.18 5.38 -9.98
C LYS A 16 5.19 4.44 -9.30
N LEU A 17 5.66 3.51 -8.46
CA LEU A 17 4.78 2.62 -7.70
C LEU A 17 3.98 3.43 -6.70
N SER A 18 4.64 4.27 -5.91
CA SER A 18 3.97 5.17 -4.95
C SER A 18 2.86 5.99 -5.59
N LYS A 19 3.12 6.62 -6.74
CA LYS A 19 2.10 7.42 -7.44
C LYS A 19 0.94 6.57 -7.96
N GLU A 20 1.18 5.31 -8.30
CA GLU A 20 0.11 4.39 -8.71
C GLU A 20 -0.77 4.00 -7.51
N LEU A 21 -0.15 3.63 -6.37
CA LEU A 21 -0.89 3.25 -5.16
C LEU A 21 -1.69 4.42 -4.58
N GLN A 22 -1.17 5.66 -4.65
CA GLN A 22 -1.88 6.87 -4.21
C GLN A 22 -3.19 7.15 -4.95
N LYS A 23 -3.39 6.61 -6.16
CA LYS A 23 -4.66 6.80 -6.90
C LYS A 23 -5.81 5.98 -6.33
N HIS A 24 -5.50 4.91 -5.60
CA HIS A 24 -6.48 3.91 -5.16
C HIS A 24 -6.58 3.79 -3.65
N GLY A 25 -5.62 4.34 -2.91
CA GLY A 25 -5.62 4.30 -1.46
C GLY A 25 -4.67 5.33 -0.86
N ARG A 26 -4.42 5.21 0.44
CA ARG A 26 -3.64 6.17 1.21
C ARG A 26 -2.25 5.62 1.54
N ARG A 27 -1.29 6.52 1.60
CA ARG A 27 0.03 6.23 2.17
C ARG A 27 -0.08 6.36 3.69
N ILE A 28 0.26 5.30 4.42
CA ILE A 28 0.21 5.29 5.90
C ILE A 28 1.59 5.27 6.55
N GLN A 29 2.62 4.89 5.79
CA GLN A 29 4.04 5.08 6.12
C GLN A 29 4.79 5.34 4.83
N TYR A 30 6.06 5.74 4.90
CA TYR A 30 6.85 6.07 3.70
C TYR A 30 6.85 4.97 2.63
N SER A 31 6.83 3.70 3.04
CA SER A 31 6.78 2.56 2.14
C SER A 31 5.58 1.64 2.35
N VAL A 32 4.54 2.11 3.04
CA VAL A 32 3.34 1.31 3.31
C VAL A 32 2.10 2.07 2.88
N PHE A 33 1.25 1.37 2.13
CA PHE A 33 -0.02 1.85 1.61
C PHE A 33 -1.17 1.00 2.10
N GLU A 34 -2.30 1.66 2.31
CA GLU A 34 -3.57 1.03 2.60
C GLU A 34 -4.54 1.30 1.46
N ILE A 35 -5.07 0.24 0.88
CA ILE A 35 -6.09 0.31 -0.18
C ILE A 35 -7.33 -0.39 0.35
N ASP A 36 -8.28 0.40 0.79
CA ASP A 36 -9.58 -0.07 1.23
C ASP A 36 -10.63 0.29 0.18
N ASN A 37 -11.08 -0.72 -0.57
CA ASN A 37 -11.94 -0.54 -1.73
C ASN A 37 -12.66 -1.85 -2.09
N ASN A 38 -13.53 -1.82 -3.09
CA ASN A 38 -14.24 -2.99 -3.59
C ASN A 38 -13.29 -4.03 -4.21
N ASN A 39 -13.77 -5.27 -4.30
CA ASN A 39 -12.98 -6.41 -4.77
C ASN A 39 -12.42 -6.25 -6.20
N ILE A 40 -13.10 -5.49 -7.07
CA ILE A 40 -12.65 -5.25 -8.44
C ILE A 40 -11.40 -4.37 -8.41
N VAL A 41 -11.42 -3.27 -7.66
CA VAL A 41 -10.25 -2.39 -7.49
C VAL A 41 -9.09 -3.14 -6.84
N LEU A 42 -9.36 -3.95 -5.80
CA LEU A 42 -8.33 -4.76 -5.14
C LEU A 42 -7.73 -5.83 -6.07
N LYS A 43 -8.52 -6.40 -6.98
CA LYS A 43 -8.01 -7.34 -8.00
C LYS A 43 -7.14 -6.60 -9.01
N ASN A 44 -7.63 -5.48 -9.55
CA ASN A 44 -6.93 -4.70 -10.56
C ASN A 44 -5.58 -4.19 -10.05
N ILE A 45 -5.49 -3.74 -8.79
CA ILE A 45 -4.20 -3.26 -8.26
C ILE A 45 -3.16 -4.38 -8.15
N LYS A 46 -3.57 -5.60 -7.77
CA LYS A 46 -2.68 -6.77 -7.75
C LYS A 46 -2.17 -7.11 -9.15
N GLU A 47 -3.03 -7.02 -10.16
CA GLU A 47 -2.66 -7.22 -11.56
C GLU A 47 -1.70 -6.14 -12.07
N VAL A 48 -1.96 -4.86 -11.76
CA VAL A 48 -1.05 -3.76 -12.10
C VAL A 48 0.32 -3.98 -11.46
N ILE A 49 0.38 -4.34 -10.18
CA ILE A 49 1.64 -4.60 -9.48
C ILE A 49 2.39 -5.75 -10.14
N SER A 50 1.74 -6.90 -10.35
CA SER A 50 2.38 -8.09 -10.91
C SER A 50 2.87 -7.87 -12.34
N GLN A 51 2.08 -7.19 -13.19
CA GLN A 51 2.41 -7.03 -14.60
C GLN A 51 3.38 -5.88 -14.87
N LYS A 52 3.31 -4.78 -14.12
CA LYS A 52 4.03 -3.53 -14.43
C LYS A 52 5.22 -3.26 -13.52
N TYR A 53 5.19 -3.72 -12.27
CA TYR A 53 6.18 -3.36 -11.24
C TYR A 53 7.02 -4.55 -10.80
N ALA A 54 6.41 -5.69 -10.47
CA ALA A 54 7.10 -6.88 -9.97
C ALA A 54 8.19 -7.37 -10.95
N LYS A 55 7.90 -7.34 -12.26
CA LYS A 55 8.85 -7.73 -13.33
C LYS A 55 10.10 -6.84 -13.42
N LYS A 56 10.12 -5.68 -12.75
CA LYS A 56 11.21 -4.70 -12.79
C LYS A 56 12.00 -4.65 -11.49
N LEU A 57 11.63 -5.47 -10.51
CA LEU A 57 12.33 -5.57 -9.24
C LEU A 57 13.70 -6.22 -9.44
N LYS A 58 14.70 -5.71 -8.73
CA LYS A 58 15.96 -6.43 -8.54
C LYS A 58 15.75 -7.56 -7.55
N LYS A 59 16.70 -8.50 -7.48
CA LYS A 59 16.70 -9.58 -6.46
C LYS A 59 16.67 -9.06 -5.02
N THR A 60 17.13 -7.83 -4.79
CA THR A 60 17.15 -7.16 -3.49
C THR A 60 15.90 -6.34 -3.21
N ASP A 61 15.06 -6.10 -4.21
CA ASP A 61 13.85 -5.31 -4.04
C ASP A 61 12.66 -6.23 -3.71
N SER A 62 11.68 -5.74 -2.96
CA SER A 62 10.49 -6.50 -2.58
C SER A 62 9.22 -5.64 -2.61
N ILE A 63 8.10 -6.31 -2.87
CA ILE A 63 6.75 -5.78 -2.67
C ILE A 63 5.96 -6.88 -1.95
N ILE A 64 5.31 -6.54 -0.86
CA ILE A 64 4.48 -7.43 -0.05
C ILE A 64 3.04 -6.90 -0.09
N ILE A 65 2.10 -7.78 -0.44
CA ILE A 65 0.66 -7.48 -0.42
C ILE A 65 0.03 -8.34 0.67
N ILE A 66 -0.57 -7.69 1.66
CA ILE A 66 -1.18 -8.32 2.82
C ILE A 66 -2.69 -8.07 2.75
N PRO A 67 -3.50 -9.09 2.40
CA PRO A 67 -4.94 -8.98 2.49
C PRO A 67 -5.38 -8.87 3.94
N VAL A 68 -6.20 -7.87 4.23
CA VAL A 68 -6.83 -7.68 5.54
C VAL A 68 -8.34 -7.73 5.35
N ASN A 69 -8.97 -8.67 6.03
CA ASN A 69 -10.44 -8.80 6.06
C ASN A 69 -11.03 -7.83 7.09
N GLU A 70 -12.34 -7.63 7.05
CA GLU A 70 -13.02 -6.69 7.96
C GLU A 70 -12.83 -7.09 9.44
N VAL A 71 -12.80 -8.39 9.74
CA VAL A 71 -12.62 -8.89 11.12
C VAL A 71 -11.26 -8.49 11.71
N ASN A 72 -10.19 -8.54 10.90
CA ASN A 72 -8.82 -8.24 11.34
C ASN A 72 -8.41 -6.80 11.02
N LYS A 73 -9.33 -5.96 10.56
CA LYS A 73 -9.02 -4.57 10.21
C LYS A 73 -8.74 -3.75 11.47
N ASP A 74 -9.55 -3.94 12.49
CA ASP A 74 -9.44 -3.23 13.77
C ASP A 74 -8.28 -3.75 14.64
N SER A 75 -7.65 -4.86 14.26
CA SER A 75 -6.46 -5.38 14.95
C SER A 75 -5.14 -4.78 14.44
N ILE A 76 -5.19 -3.82 13.50
CA ILE A 76 -4.00 -3.08 13.07
C ILE A 76 -3.58 -2.10 14.16
N ILE A 77 -2.51 -2.44 14.87
CA ILE A 77 -1.92 -1.61 15.92
C ILE A 77 -0.91 -0.63 15.30
N ARG A 78 -1.01 0.64 15.67
CA ARG A 78 -0.16 1.73 15.17
C ARG A 78 0.51 2.45 16.33
N TYR A 79 1.73 2.93 16.08
CA TYR A 79 2.50 3.73 17.03
C TYR A 79 3.12 4.94 16.32
N GLY A 80 3.41 6.00 17.08
CA GLY A 80 4.06 7.22 16.59
C GLY A 80 3.21 8.01 15.59
N GLN A 81 3.87 8.64 14.61
CA GLN A 81 3.22 9.53 13.62
C GLN A 81 2.06 8.87 12.86
N SER A 82 2.11 7.56 12.65
CA SER A 82 1.05 6.82 11.96
C SER A 82 -0.31 6.84 12.67
N VAL A 83 -0.34 7.19 13.96
CA VAL A 83 -1.57 7.40 14.75
C VAL A 83 -2.17 8.77 14.44
N GLN A 84 -1.36 9.83 14.48
CA GLN A 84 -1.82 11.21 14.26
C GLN A 84 -2.37 11.45 12.85
N GLU A 85 -1.83 10.74 11.85
CA GLU A 85 -2.33 10.82 10.48
C GLU A 85 -3.70 10.16 10.31
N LEU A 86 -4.07 9.17 11.14
CA LEU A 86 -5.40 8.56 11.12
C LEU A 86 -6.47 9.57 11.59
N ASP A 87 -6.19 10.27 12.69
CA ASP A 87 -7.12 11.20 13.34
C ASP A 87 -7.42 12.44 12.48
N ARG A 88 -6.43 12.93 11.70
CA ARG A 88 -6.64 14.07 10.78
C ARG A 88 -7.70 13.83 9.71
N PHE A 89 -7.97 12.57 9.34
CA PHE A 89 -8.96 12.23 8.32
C PHE A 89 -10.32 11.85 8.90
N LEU A 90 -10.45 11.70 10.23
CA LEU A 90 -11.73 11.47 10.91
C LEU A 90 -12.46 12.78 11.27
N ILE A 91 -11.79 13.93 11.12
CA ILE A 91 -12.38 15.25 11.28
C ILE A 91 -12.81 15.77 9.90
N ILE A 92 -13.95 15.29 9.40
CA ILE A 92 -14.72 15.88 8.30
C ILE A 92 -16.19 15.80 8.67
#